data_AF-A0A2E5VWM2-F1
#
_entry.id   AF-A0A2E5VWM2-F1
#
_cell.length_a   1.000
_cell.length_b   1.000
_cell.length_c   1.000
_cell.angle_alpha   90.00
_cell.angle_beta   90.00
_cell.angle_gamma   90.00
#
_symmetry.space_group_name_H-M   'P 1'
#
loop_
_entity.id
_entity.type
_entity.pdbx_description
1 polymer ?
#
loop_
_entity_poly.entity_id
_entity_poly.type
_entity_poly.pdbx_seq_one_letter_code
_entity_poly.pdbx_strand_id
1 'polypeptide(L)'
;MRRIAPLRIFFCVSIFSYLLAENELHLVEYIEIPKELQSLRLKPDKINWSMRNSFLLLDSYNSELVLIKNSGEIQFSNVLGIRYNVHGELIWAGNSPIGIQVVDRLENEIIILDLNLNLIQNISIDFYLYPEIVQIDTWGKLFMYSSTYNGIYLFEKNYISKEPFIDFYKIFYSNYCIKDFAISKDGKLAILGCDGILSEFSQNGLRLASTPIEIFNPIFLVPLYDDWLIINSKGDCQAIYGSNKISLPKMHSEILDVAELDRSIAILTREQILVLNVR
;
A
#
# COMPACT_ATOMS: atom_id res chain seq x y z
N MET A 1 -56.83 -23.70 38.50
CA MET A 1 -55.70 -22.77 38.80
C MET A 1 -54.53 -23.63 39.27
N ARG A 2 -53.28 -23.58 38.83
CA ARG A 2 -52.54 -22.85 37.77
C ARG A 2 -51.29 -23.73 37.55
N ARG A 3 -50.94 -24.09 36.31
CA ARG A 3 -49.68 -24.78 35.95
C ARG A 3 -48.48 -23.85 36.21
N ILE A 4 -47.37 -24.39 36.73
CA ILE A 4 -46.05 -23.75 36.67
C ILE A 4 -45.07 -24.79 36.12
N ALA A 5 -44.40 -24.42 35.03
CA ALA A 5 -43.50 -25.25 34.23
C ALA A 5 -42.06 -25.24 34.79
N PRO A 6 -41.24 -26.27 34.53
CA PRO A 6 -39.80 -26.18 34.66
C PRO A 6 -39.22 -25.69 33.32
N LEU A 7 -39.07 -24.38 33.15
CA LEU A 7 -38.34 -23.81 32.04
C LEU A 7 -37.43 -22.73 32.61
N ARG A 8 -36.15 -23.08 32.85
CA ARG A 8 -34.98 -22.19 33.04
C ARG A 8 -33.84 -22.97 33.68
N ILE A 9 -33.07 -23.69 32.86
CA ILE A 9 -31.61 -23.88 32.95
C ILE A 9 -31.26 -24.50 31.58
N PHE A 10 -31.24 -23.69 30.52
CA PHE A 10 -30.64 -24.07 29.22
C PHE A 10 -30.36 -22.83 28.34
N PHE A 11 -30.24 -21.64 28.94
CA PHE A 11 -30.15 -20.38 28.19
C PHE A 11 -28.90 -19.54 28.56
N CYS A 12 -27.82 -20.20 28.98
CA CYS A 12 -26.53 -19.53 29.22
C CYS A 12 -25.35 -20.11 28.43
N VAL A 13 -25.54 -21.15 27.61
CA VAL A 13 -24.44 -21.75 26.82
C VAL A 13 -24.45 -21.28 25.35
N SER A 14 -25.53 -20.67 24.86
CA SER A 14 -25.65 -20.21 23.46
C SER A 14 -25.23 -18.75 23.23
N ILE A 15 -24.88 -18.00 24.28
CA ILE A 15 -24.47 -16.57 24.18
C ILE A 15 -22.95 -16.43 24.21
N PHE A 16 -22.20 -17.46 24.63
CA PHE A 16 -20.74 -17.40 24.72
C PHE A 16 -20.00 -17.79 23.43
N SER A 17 -20.69 -18.33 22.42
CA SER A 17 -20.08 -18.73 21.15
C SER A 17 -20.07 -17.61 20.09
N TYR A 18 -20.51 -16.39 20.41
CA TYR A 18 -20.47 -15.25 19.49
C TYR A 18 -19.30 -14.27 19.77
N LEU A 19 -18.41 -14.56 20.73
CA LEU A 19 -17.29 -13.67 21.10
C LEU A 19 -15.94 -14.08 20.48
N LEU A 20 -15.91 -15.06 19.58
CA LEU A 20 -14.74 -15.44 18.80
C LEU A 20 -15.11 -15.50 17.32
N ALA A 21 -15.62 -14.40 16.79
CA ALA A 21 -15.59 -14.21 15.35
C ALA A 21 -14.21 -13.65 15.01
N GLU A 22 -13.29 -14.49 14.51
CA GLU A 22 -12.10 -13.99 13.83
C GLU A 22 -12.56 -13.33 12.53
N ASN A 23 -12.14 -12.08 12.29
CA ASN A 23 -12.32 -11.47 10.98
C ASN A 23 -11.24 -12.08 10.08
N GLU A 24 -11.61 -13.14 9.38
CA GLU A 24 -10.72 -13.78 8.41
C GLU A 24 -10.67 -12.95 7.12
N LEU A 25 -9.46 -12.67 6.64
CA LEU A 25 -9.28 -12.18 5.28
C LEU A 25 -9.55 -13.33 4.32
N HIS A 26 -10.66 -13.25 3.59
CA HIS A 26 -11.04 -14.29 2.66
C HIS A 26 -10.31 -14.11 1.34
N LEU A 27 -9.62 -15.16 0.89
CA LEU A 27 -9.07 -15.23 -0.46
C LEU A 27 -10.20 -15.16 -1.48
N VAL A 28 -10.17 -14.12 -2.31
CA VAL A 28 -11.13 -13.90 -3.39
C VAL A 28 -10.55 -14.35 -4.71
N GLU A 29 -9.28 -14.05 -4.95
CA GLU A 29 -8.66 -14.28 -6.25
C GLU A 29 -7.20 -14.67 -6.08
N TYR A 30 -6.76 -15.51 -7.01
CA TYR A 30 -5.41 -16.04 -7.10
C TYR A 30 -4.92 -15.84 -8.53
N ILE A 31 -3.80 -15.13 -8.69
CA ILE A 31 -3.23 -14.83 -10.01
C ILE A 31 -1.77 -15.27 -10.00
N GLU A 32 -1.43 -16.26 -10.81
CA GLU A 32 -0.02 -16.64 -11.03
C GLU A 32 0.71 -15.53 -11.79
N ILE A 33 1.97 -15.28 -11.42
CA ILE A 33 2.80 -14.37 -12.20
C ILE A 33 3.04 -14.97 -13.59
N PRO A 34 2.68 -14.28 -14.68
CA PRO A 34 2.77 -14.84 -16.02
C PRO A 34 4.19 -15.28 -16.41
N LYS A 35 4.29 -16.40 -17.15
CA LYS A 35 5.58 -16.99 -17.55
C LYS A 35 6.37 -16.08 -18.49
N GLU A 36 5.67 -15.22 -19.23
CA GLU A 36 6.26 -14.19 -20.06
C GLU A 36 7.18 -13.29 -19.23
N LEU A 37 6.75 -12.83 -18.06
CA LEU A 37 7.57 -11.99 -17.18
C LEU A 37 8.82 -12.73 -16.70
N GLN A 38 8.66 -14.01 -16.34
CA GLN A 38 9.78 -14.87 -15.93
C GLN A 38 10.78 -15.07 -17.08
N SER A 39 10.30 -15.28 -18.31
CA SER A 39 11.14 -15.45 -19.50
C SER A 39 11.97 -14.20 -19.81
N LEU A 40 11.40 -13.04 -19.51
CA LEU A 40 12.01 -11.73 -19.66
C LEU A 40 12.89 -11.35 -18.46
N ARG A 41 12.99 -12.23 -17.45
CA ARG A 41 13.72 -12.04 -16.20
C ARG A 41 13.28 -10.82 -15.41
N LEU A 42 12.05 -10.37 -15.64
CA LEU A 42 11.43 -9.31 -14.85
C LEU A 42 11.01 -9.87 -13.49
N LYS A 43 11.27 -9.11 -12.44
CA LYS A 43 10.97 -9.46 -11.05
C LYS A 43 10.28 -8.27 -10.39
N PRO A 44 8.97 -8.10 -10.65
CA PRO A 44 8.21 -7.05 -9.99
C PRO A 44 8.35 -7.14 -8.48
N ASP A 45 8.65 -6.01 -7.87
CA ASP A 45 8.80 -5.84 -6.43
C ASP A 45 7.82 -4.82 -5.86
N LYS A 46 7.04 -4.17 -6.73
CA LYS A 46 5.96 -3.24 -6.38
C LYS A 46 4.67 -3.61 -7.08
N ILE A 47 3.55 -3.44 -6.38
CA ILE A 47 2.20 -3.65 -6.91
C ILE A 47 1.33 -2.43 -6.62
N ASN A 48 0.46 -2.11 -7.57
CA ASN A 48 -0.67 -1.23 -7.32
C ASN A 48 -1.90 -1.72 -8.08
N TRP A 49 -3.08 -1.31 -7.62
CA TRP A 49 -4.29 -1.55 -8.39
C TRP A 49 -4.30 -0.68 -9.65
N SER A 50 -4.87 -1.19 -10.72
CA SER A 50 -5.30 -0.43 -11.90
C SER A 50 -6.82 -0.50 -12.04
N MET A 51 -7.37 0.08 -13.10
CA MET A 51 -8.80 0.06 -13.37
C MET A 51 -9.28 -1.36 -13.68
N ARG A 52 -10.55 -1.68 -13.38
CA ARG A 52 -11.21 -2.94 -13.75
C ARG A 52 -10.51 -4.20 -13.22
N ASN A 53 -10.07 -4.17 -11.95
CA ASN A 53 -9.39 -5.29 -11.29
C ASN A 53 -8.14 -5.78 -12.05
N SER A 54 -7.40 -4.84 -12.63
CA SER A 54 -6.08 -5.11 -13.19
C SER A 54 -4.99 -4.59 -12.24
N PHE A 55 -3.76 -5.00 -12.44
CA PHE A 55 -2.63 -4.66 -11.55
C PHE A 55 -1.53 -3.97 -12.33
N LEU A 56 -0.99 -2.90 -11.74
CA LEU A 56 0.30 -2.35 -12.11
C LEU A 56 1.36 -3.10 -11.33
N LEU A 57 2.30 -3.69 -12.06
CA LEU A 57 3.49 -4.31 -11.51
C LEU A 57 4.70 -3.50 -11.96
N LEU A 58 5.49 -3.06 -10.99
CA LEU A 58 6.73 -2.34 -11.24
C LEU A 58 7.91 -3.22 -10.81
N ASP A 59 8.83 -3.44 -11.74
CA ASP A 59 10.17 -3.96 -11.48
C ASP A 59 11.10 -2.76 -11.36
N SER A 60 11.35 -2.33 -10.12
CA SER A 60 12.15 -1.15 -9.81
C SER A 60 13.61 -1.30 -10.21
N TYR A 61 14.12 -2.55 -10.27
CA TYR A 61 15.50 -2.83 -10.66
C TYR A 61 15.74 -2.66 -12.17
N ASN A 62 14.73 -2.97 -12.99
CA ASN A 62 14.79 -2.82 -14.44
C ASN A 62 14.03 -1.58 -14.95
N SER A 63 13.43 -0.80 -14.05
CA SER A 63 12.58 0.35 -14.36
C SER A 63 11.46 0.02 -15.35
N GLU A 64 10.89 -1.18 -15.24
CA GLU A 64 9.86 -1.71 -16.15
C GLU A 64 8.50 -1.70 -15.47
N LEU A 65 7.53 -1.04 -16.11
CA LEU A 65 6.14 -0.99 -15.67
C LEU A 65 5.28 -1.88 -16.56
N VAL A 66 4.52 -2.77 -15.93
CA VAL A 66 3.67 -3.75 -16.59
C VAL A 66 2.25 -3.66 -16.04
N LEU A 67 1.27 -3.69 -16.92
CA LEU A 67 -0.15 -3.86 -16.59
C LEU A 67 -0.54 -5.32 -16.82
N ILE A 68 -1.07 -5.97 -15.78
CA ILE A 68 -1.67 -7.31 -15.86
C ILE A 68 -3.19 -7.16 -15.74
N LYS A 69 -3.91 -7.51 -16.79
CA LYS A 69 -5.37 -7.54 -16.79
C LYS A 69 -5.87 -8.85 -16.17
N ASN A 70 -7.09 -8.85 -15.64
CA ASN A 70 -7.72 -10.07 -15.12
C ASN A 70 -7.87 -11.16 -16.22
N SER A 71 -7.91 -10.78 -17.51
CA SER A 71 -7.85 -11.74 -18.62
C SER A 71 -6.53 -12.53 -18.71
N GLY A 72 -5.52 -12.19 -17.92
CA GLY A 72 -4.14 -12.67 -18.06
C GLY A 72 -3.35 -11.96 -19.16
N GLU A 73 -3.96 -11.01 -19.86
CA GLU A 73 -3.28 -10.18 -20.85
C GLU A 73 -2.28 -9.25 -20.18
N ILE A 74 -1.07 -9.19 -20.73
CA ILE A 74 0.04 -8.39 -20.24
C ILE A 74 0.28 -7.25 -21.22
N GLN A 75 0.44 -6.05 -20.67
CA GLN A 75 0.75 -4.86 -21.44
C GLN A 75 1.96 -4.17 -20.82
N PHE A 76 2.97 -3.90 -21.64
CA PHE A 76 4.17 -3.18 -21.24
C PHE A 76 4.00 -1.69 -21.55
N SER A 77 4.58 -0.82 -20.73
CA SER A 77 4.75 0.57 -21.15
C SER A 77 5.70 0.64 -22.34
N ASN A 78 5.34 1.42 -23.37
CA ASN A 78 6.19 1.61 -24.54
C ASN A 78 7.26 2.69 -24.36
N VAL A 79 7.33 3.28 -23.16
CA VAL A 79 8.13 4.49 -22.90
C VAL A 79 9.02 4.32 -21.67
N LEU A 80 8.81 3.28 -20.88
CA LEU A 80 9.56 3.00 -19.66
C LEU A 80 10.30 1.68 -19.77
N GLY A 81 11.47 1.62 -19.13
CA GLY A 81 12.26 0.40 -19.01
C GLY A 81 13.47 0.34 -19.91
N ILE A 82 14.36 -0.61 -19.58
CA ILE A 82 15.63 -0.86 -20.27
C ILE A 82 15.39 -1.10 -21.77
N ARG A 83 14.24 -1.68 -22.15
CA ARG A 83 13.88 -1.92 -23.56
C ARG A 83 13.85 -0.66 -24.41
N TYR A 84 13.63 0.49 -23.80
CA TYR A 84 13.55 1.79 -24.45
C TYR A 84 14.76 2.68 -24.13
N ASN A 85 15.83 2.11 -23.56
CA ASN A 85 17.02 2.83 -23.06
C ASN A 85 16.69 3.93 -22.04
N VAL A 86 15.59 3.77 -21.30
CA VAL A 86 15.26 4.68 -20.19
C VAL A 86 15.94 4.14 -18.95
N HIS A 87 16.94 4.88 -18.48
CA HIS A 87 17.74 4.55 -17.31
C HIS A 87 17.26 5.34 -16.09
N GLY A 88 15.96 5.27 -15.81
CA GLY A 88 15.35 5.87 -14.62
C GLY A 88 15.53 5.03 -13.35
N GLU A 89 15.17 5.59 -12.20
CA GLU A 89 14.97 4.83 -10.95
C GLU A 89 13.49 4.95 -10.57
N LEU A 90 12.65 4.09 -11.13
CA LEU A 90 11.22 4.09 -10.88
C LEU A 90 10.93 3.49 -9.50
N ILE A 91 10.31 4.26 -8.61
CA ILE A 91 10.08 3.84 -7.21
C ILE A 91 8.62 3.53 -6.90
N TRP A 92 7.70 4.05 -7.70
CA TRP A 92 6.25 3.92 -7.46
C TRP A 92 5.46 4.16 -8.74
N ALA A 93 4.34 3.44 -8.88
CA ALA A 93 3.34 3.68 -9.90
C ALA A 93 1.94 3.44 -9.33
N GLY A 94 0.96 4.26 -9.71
CA GLY A 94 -0.41 4.12 -9.23
C GLY A 94 -1.41 4.95 -10.02
N ASN A 95 -2.70 4.66 -9.83
CA ASN A 95 -3.76 5.44 -10.48
C ASN A 95 -3.94 6.79 -9.81
N SER A 96 -4.26 7.79 -10.63
CA SER A 96 -4.72 9.10 -10.21
C SER A 96 -5.89 9.55 -11.10
N PRO A 97 -6.64 10.61 -10.72
CA PRO A 97 -7.67 11.18 -11.56
C PRO A 97 -7.19 11.66 -12.94
N ILE A 98 -5.88 11.86 -13.12
CA ILE A 98 -5.27 12.36 -14.38
C ILE A 98 -4.58 11.26 -15.21
N GLY A 99 -4.66 10.00 -14.78
CA GLY A 99 -4.00 8.87 -15.42
C GLY A 99 -3.16 8.05 -14.45
N ILE A 100 -2.29 7.19 -14.97
CA ILE A 100 -1.32 6.46 -14.16
C ILE A 100 -0.12 7.37 -13.94
N GLN A 101 0.20 7.63 -12.68
CA GLN A 101 1.39 8.39 -12.31
C GLN A 101 2.51 7.43 -11.96
N VAL A 102 3.72 7.74 -12.41
CA VAL A 102 4.95 7.00 -12.11
C VAL A 102 5.98 8.00 -11.61
N VAL A 103 6.63 7.69 -10.50
CA VAL A 103 7.68 8.55 -9.93
C VAL A 103 9.05 8.00 -10.31
N ASP A 104 9.82 8.81 -11.04
CA ASP A 104 11.22 8.55 -11.34
C ASP A 104 12.11 9.36 -10.40
N ARG A 105 12.78 8.65 -9.49
CA ARG A 105 13.65 9.26 -8.48
C ARG A 105 14.93 9.83 -9.08
N LEU A 106 15.48 9.18 -10.11
CA LEU A 106 16.76 9.57 -10.71
C LEU A 106 16.59 10.82 -11.58
N GLU A 107 15.59 10.79 -12.46
CA GLU A 107 15.25 11.92 -13.33
C GLU A 107 14.50 13.03 -12.58
N ASN A 108 14.07 12.75 -11.34
CA ASN A 108 13.36 13.67 -10.46
C ASN A 108 12.11 14.24 -11.15
N GLU A 109 11.31 13.34 -11.72
CA GLU A 109 10.10 13.67 -12.46
C GLU A 109 8.94 12.73 -12.13
N ILE A 110 7.74 13.20 -12.45
CA ILE A 110 6.51 12.41 -12.42
C ILE A 110 6.06 12.21 -13.86
N ILE A 111 6.07 10.96 -14.30
CA ILE A 111 5.61 10.54 -15.62
C ILE A 111 4.13 10.22 -15.52
N ILE A 112 3.33 10.78 -16.42
CA ILE A 112 1.89 10.54 -16.49
C ILE A 112 1.60 9.75 -17.75
N LEU A 113 0.96 8.59 -17.55
CA LEU A 113 0.55 7.68 -18.59
C LEU A 113 -0.98 7.60 -18.66
N ASP A 114 -1.50 7.24 -19.83
CA ASP A 114 -2.88 6.80 -19.97
C ASP A 114 -3.09 5.41 -19.33
N LEU A 115 -4.34 4.94 -19.29
CA LEU A 115 -4.67 3.62 -18.74
C LEU A 115 -4.12 2.44 -19.55
N ASN A 116 -3.54 2.70 -20.72
CA ASN A 116 -2.88 1.74 -21.60
C ASN A 116 -1.34 1.90 -21.55
N LEU A 117 -0.81 2.59 -20.54
CA LEU A 117 0.62 2.84 -20.32
C LEU A 117 1.30 3.64 -21.44
N ASN A 118 0.55 4.42 -22.22
CA ASN A 118 1.12 5.36 -23.20
C ASN A 118 1.41 6.70 -22.53
N LEU A 119 2.53 7.33 -22.89
CA LEU A 119 2.92 8.63 -22.33
C LEU A 119 1.94 9.75 -22.68
N ILE A 120 1.52 10.48 -21.65
CA ILE A 120 0.77 11.74 -21.78
C ILE A 120 1.73 12.92 -21.60
N GLN A 121 2.48 12.95 -20.50
CA GLN A 121 3.41 14.04 -20.18
C GLN A 121 4.40 13.64 -19.08
N ASN A 122 5.51 14.37 -19.00
CA ASN A 122 6.44 14.34 -17.87
C ASN A 122 6.38 15.66 -17.11
N ILE A 123 6.44 15.61 -15.79
CA ILE A 123 6.47 16.78 -14.91
C ILE A 123 7.75 16.73 -14.08
N SER A 124 8.70 17.63 -14.37
CA SER A 124 9.90 17.78 -13.56
C SER A 124 9.58 18.32 -12.17
N ILE A 125 10.27 17.82 -11.15
CA ILE A 125 10.18 18.31 -9.78
C ILE A 125 11.25 19.39 -9.60
N ASP A 126 10.85 20.61 -9.24
CA ASP A 126 11.74 21.80 -9.24
C ASP A 126 12.98 21.70 -8.33
N PHE A 127 12.92 20.87 -7.28
CA PHE A 127 14.09 20.55 -6.45
C PHE A 127 14.25 19.04 -6.34
N TYR A 128 15.50 18.59 -6.26
CA TYR A 128 15.84 17.16 -6.21
C TYR A 128 15.42 16.55 -4.87
N LEU A 129 14.20 16.02 -4.79
CA LEU A 129 13.62 15.49 -3.55
C LEU A 129 14.21 14.13 -3.18
N TYR A 130 14.62 13.33 -4.18
CA TYR A 130 15.06 11.94 -4.04
C TYR A 130 14.13 11.09 -3.17
N PRO A 131 12.82 11.04 -3.48
CA PRO A 131 11.87 10.30 -2.67
C PRO A 131 12.19 8.81 -2.62
N GLU A 132 11.87 8.15 -1.52
CA GLU A 132 12.09 6.70 -1.33
C GLU A 132 10.79 5.92 -1.21
N ILE A 133 9.74 6.57 -0.68
CA ILE A 133 8.40 5.99 -0.55
C ILE A 133 7.41 7.04 -1.04
N VAL A 134 6.43 6.61 -1.82
CA VAL A 134 5.39 7.46 -2.38
C VAL A 134 4.04 6.83 -2.09
N GLN A 135 3.07 7.65 -1.70
CA GLN A 135 1.67 7.28 -1.59
C GLN A 135 0.80 8.32 -2.27
N ILE A 136 -0.38 7.90 -2.71
CA ILE A 136 -1.37 8.78 -3.29
C ILE A 136 -2.63 8.80 -2.44
N ASP A 137 -3.24 9.97 -2.29
CA ASP A 137 -4.58 10.06 -1.71
C ASP A 137 -5.68 9.85 -2.77
N THR A 138 -6.92 9.76 -2.32
CA THR A 138 -8.09 9.57 -3.20
C THR A 138 -8.37 10.78 -4.11
N TRP A 139 -7.74 11.93 -3.85
CA TRP A 139 -7.85 13.16 -4.65
C TRP A 139 -6.71 13.31 -5.67
N GLY A 140 -5.77 12.36 -5.72
CA GLY A 140 -4.66 12.36 -6.66
C GLY A 140 -3.44 13.18 -6.22
N LYS A 141 -3.33 13.50 -4.93
CA LYS A 141 -2.13 14.17 -4.39
C LYS A 141 -1.09 13.12 -4.02
N LEU A 142 0.15 13.36 -4.43
CA LEU A 142 1.26 12.49 -4.10
C LEU A 142 1.96 12.98 -2.84
N PHE A 143 2.12 12.08 -1.89
CA PHE A 143 2.91 12.26 -0.69
C PHE A 143 4.21 11.50 -0.89
N MET A 144 5.33 12.16 -0.65
CA MET A 144 6.64 11.65 -1.00
C MET A 144 7.58 11.79 0.18
N TYR A 145 7.98 10.66 0.76
CA TYR A 145 8.97 10.63 1.82
C TYR A 145 10.38 10.76 1.25
N SER A 146 11.18 11.65 1.86
CA SER A 146 12.61 11.77 1.58
C SER A 146 13.40 11.69 2.88
N SER A 147 14.28 10.69 3.02
CA SER A 147 15.19 10.63 4.17
C SER A 147 16.22 11.77 4.13
N THR A 148 16.60 12.22 2.92
CA THR A 148 17.56 13.32 2.71
C THR A 148 17.06 14.62 3.32
N TYR A 149 15.78 14.93 3.12
CA TYR A 149 15.15 16.12 3.69
C TYR A 149 14.39 15.86 4.99
N ASN A 150 14.39 14.61 5.48
CA ASN A 150 13.78 14.18 6.71
C ASN A 150 12.32 14.66 6.85
N GLY A 151 11.49 14.29 5.87
CA GLY A 151 10.09 14.69 5.87
C GLY A 151 9.28 14.08 4.73
N ILE A 152 7.97 14.28 4.81
CA ILE A 152 7.02 13.93 3.75
C ILE A 152 6.62 15.22 3.03
N TYR A 153 6.72 15.20 1.71
CA TYR A 153 6.43 16.33 0.83
C TYR A 153 5.16 16.07 0.02
N LEU A 154 4.41 17.14 -0.24
CA LEU A 154 3.16 17.07 -1.00
C LEU A 154 3.37 17.61 -2.41
N PHE A 155 3.05 16.78 -3.39
CA PHE A 155 2.90 17.18 -4.78
C PHE A 155 1.42 17.23 -5.15
N GLU A 156 0.98 18.41 -5.57
CA GLU A 156 -0.38 18.70 -5.99
C GLU A 156 -0.35 19.76 -7.09
N LYS A 157 -1.21 19.62 -8.11
CA LYS A 157 -1.34 20.60 -9.22
C LYS A 157 0.01 20.90 -9.90
N ASN A 158 0.79 19.86 -10.17
CA ASN A 158 2.10 19.94 -10.84
C ASN A 158 3.14 20.77 -10.08
N TYR A 159 2.99 20.91 -8.77
CA TYR A 159 3.89 21.67 -7.92
C TYR A 159 4.21 20.90 -6.65
N ILE A 160 5.45 21.03 -6.19
CA ILE A 160 5.89 20.55 -4.89
C ILE A 160 6.29 21.71 -3.99
N SER A 161 5.77 21.74 -2.77
CA SER A 161 6.20 22.72 -1.77
C SER A 161 7.64 22.45 -1.33
N LYS A 162 8.44 23.51 -1.14
CA LYS A 162 9.77 23.38 -0.51
C LYS A 162 9.69 23.10 0.99
N GLU A 163 8.57 23.46 1.61
CA GLU A 163 8.29 23.09 2.99
C GLU A 163 7.63 21.71 3.02
N PRO A 164 8.11 20.78 3.86
CA PRO A 164 7.51 19.47 3.98
C PRO A 164 6.09 19.57 4.57
N PHE A 165 5.20 18.70 4.11
CA PHE A 165 3.87 18.52 4.68
C PHE A 165 3.96 17.98 6.11
N ILE A 166 4.87 17.03 6.36
CA ILE A 166 5.25 16.61 7.72
C ILE A 166 6.77 16.72 7.85
N ASP A 167 7.20 17.60 8.76
CA ASP A 167 8.59 17.88 9.07
C ASP A 167 9.07 16.99 10.22
N PHE A 168 9.94 16.02 9.95
CA PHE A 168 10.33 15.05 10.97
C PHE A 168 11.28 15.64 12.02
N TYR A 169 12.02 16.71 11.68
CA TYR A 169 12.81 17.43 12.70
C TYR A 169 11.90 18.10 13.74
N LYS A 170 10.74 18.61 13.32
CA LYS A 170 9.78 19.22 14.24
C LYS A 170 9.01 18.19 15.07
N ILE A 171 8.66 17.05 14.47
CA ILE A 171 7.77 16.07 15.10
C ILE A 171 8.53 15.03 15.93
N PHE A 172 9.69 14.58 15.46
CA PHE A 172 10.48 13.49 16.07
C PHE A 172 11.83 13.96 16.63
N TYR A 173 12.17 15.25 16.47
CA TYR A 173 13.41 15.87 16.97
C TYR A 173 14.69 15.15 16.53
N SER A 174 14.64 14.41 15.43
CA SER A 174 15.73 13.58 14.92
C SER A 174 15.51 13.23 13.45
N ASN A 175 16.53 12.64 12.82
CA ASN A 175 16.38 11.95 11.54
C ASN A 175 15.56 10.68 11.77
N TYR A 176 14.30 10.71 11.34
CA TYR A 176 13.34 9.65 11.63
C TYR A 176 13.28 8.66 10.46
N CYS A 177 13.60 7.39 10.77
CA CYS A 177 13.56 6.29 9.82
C CYS A 177 12.13 5.72 9.77
N ILE A 178 11.58 5.60 8.56
CA ILE A 178 10.27 5.00 8.34
C ILE A 178 10.43 3.71 7.53
N LYS A 179 9.58 2.73 7.82
CA LYS A 179 9.43 1.49 7.05
C LYS A 179 8.45 1.69 5.90
N ASP A 180 7.33 2.34 6.22
CA ASP A 180 6.24 2.59 5.30
C ASP A 180 5.37 3.74 5.83
N PHE A 181 4.54 4.31 4.97
CA PHE A 181 3.45 5.17 5.39
C PHE A 181 2.25 4.94 4.47
N ALA A 182 1.06 5.23 4.95
CA ALA A 182 -0.18 5.03 4.23
C ALA A 182 -1.14 6.20 4.43
N ILE A 183 -2.07 6.35 3.51
CA ILE A 183 -3.11 7.38 3.55
C ILE A 183 -4.46 6.68 3.52
N SER A 184 -5.30 6.93 4.51
CA SER A 184 -6.65 6.40 4.56
C SER A 184 -7.57 7.13 3.57
N LYS A 185 -8.74 6.54 3.32
CA LYS A 185 -9.75 7.10 2.42
C LYS A 185 -10.23 8.50 2.80
N ASP A 186 -10.24 8.82 4.10
CA ASP A 186 -10.57 10.15 4.65
C ASP A 186 -9.38 11.12 4.71
N GLY A 187 -8.21 10.70 4.22
CA GLY A 187 -7.01 11.53 4.11
C GLY A 187 -6.18 11.61 5.38
N LYS A 188 -6.43 10.78 6.41
CA LYS A 188 -5.49 10.63 7.52
C LYS A 188 -4.25 9.92 7.02
N LEU A 189 -3.11 10.23 7.63
CA LEU A 189 -1.83 9.64 7.28
C LEU A 189 -1.31 8.86 8.48
N ALA A 190 -0.78 7.67 8.25
CA ALA A 190 -0.08 6.91 9.28
C ALA A 190 1.33 6.57 8.82
N ILE A 191 2.30 6.67 9.73
CA ILE A 191 3.72 6.40 9.50
C ILE A 191 4.13 5.23 10.38
N LEU A 192 4.67 4.18 9.77
CA LEU A 192 5.30 3.07 10.48
C LEU A 192 6.80 3.36 10.61
N GLY A 193 7.26 3.65 11.81
CA GLY A 193 8.66 3.89 12.10
C GLY A 193 9.50 2.62 12.13
N CYS A 194 10.80 2.75 11.88
CA CYS A 194 11.77 1.66 12.04
C CYS A 194 11.94 1.21 13.50
N ASP A 195 11.48 2.02 14.44
CA ASP A 195 11.39 1.75 15.88
C ASP A 195 10.18 0.87 16.26
N GLY A 196 9.32 0.52 15.30
CA GLY A 196 8.10 -0.24 15.56
C GLY A 196 6.98 0.59 16.17
N ILE A 197 7.00 1.93 15.99
CA ILE A 197 5.92 2.81 16.40
C ILE A 197 5.11 3.23 15.18
N LEU A 198 3.80 3.07 15.25
CA LEU A 198 2.87 3.69 14.31
C LEU A 198 2.51 5.09 14.81
N SER A 199 2.73 6.12 14.00
CA SER A 199 2.33 7.49 14.29
C SER A 199 1.24 7.94 13.33
N GLU A 200 0.10 8.37 13.85
CA GLU A 200 -1.05 8.82 13.07
C GLU A 200 -1.13 10.34 13.00
N PHE A 201 -1.58 10.86 11.87
CA PHE A 201 -1.67 12.27 11.53
C PHE A 201 -3.03 12.58 10.91
N SER A 202 -3.55 13.76 11.20
CA SER A 202 -4.73 14.28 10.52
C SER A 202 -4.42 14.61 9.06
N GLN A 203 -5.47 14.86 8.28
CA GLN A 203 -5.38 15.33 6.90
C GLN A 203 -4.56 16.64 6.73
N ASN A 204 -4.38 17.39 7.82
CA ASN A 204 -3.59 18.63 7.82
C ASN A 204 -2.17 18.44 8.37
N GLY A 205 -1.72 17.20 8.60
CA GLY A 205 -0.37 16.89 9.08
C GLY A 205 -0.18 17.04 10.59
N LEU A 206 -1.25 17.18 11.38
CA LEU A 206 -1.16 17.24 12.84
C LEU A 206 -1.10 15.83 13.42
N ARG A 207 -0.07 15.53 14.23
CA ARG A 207 0.04 14.24 14.93
C ARG A 207 -1.12 14.04 15.89
N LEU A 208 -1.79 12.89 15.78
CA LEU A 208 -2.98 12.52 16.55
C LEU A 208 -2.63 11.54 17.67
N ALA A 209 -1.97 10.43 17.33
CA ALA A 209 -1.70 9.33 18.24
C ALA A 209 -0.40 8.62 17.87
N SER A 210 0.10 7.79 18.79
CA SER A 210 1.20 6.87 18.51
C SER A 210 1.06 5.58 19.29
N THR A 211 1.22 4.47 18.58
CA THR A 211 0.91 3.13 19.08
C THR A 211 2.10 2.20 18.80
N PRO A 212 2.65 1.52 19.81
CA PRO A 212 3.70 0.53 19.60
C PRO A 212 3.12 -0.71 18.92
N ILE A 213 3.90 -1.30 18.01
CA ILE A 213 3.51 -2.47 17.23
C ILE A 213 4.08 -3.73 17.87
N GLU A 214 3.25 -4.77 17.94
CA GLU A 214 3.58 -6.02 18.63
C GLU A 214 4.15 -7.09 17.70
N ILE A 215 3.90 -6.99 16.39
CA ILE A 215 4.44 -7.96 15.43
C ILE A 215 5.94 -7.80 15.25
N PHE A 216 6.63 -8.92 15.02
CA PHE A 216 8.06 -8.90 14.77
C PHE A 216 8.37 -8.40 13.36
N ASN A 217 9.28 -7.43 13.27
CA ASN A 217 9.78 -6.82 12.03
C ASN A 217 8.63 -6.38 11.08
N PRO A 218 7.79 -5.42 11.49
CA PRO A 218 6.72 -4.89 10.65
C PRO A 218 7.32 -4.18 9.42
N ILE A 219 6.71 -4.36 8.25
CA ILE A 219 7.23 -3.84 6.98
C ILE A 219 6.17 -3.02 6.24
N PHE A 220 4.98 -3.58 6.06
CA PHE A 220 3.93 -2.97 5.24
C PHE A 220 2.85 -2.36 6.13
N LEU A 221 2.39 -1.17 5.75
CA LEU A 221 1.28 -0.47 6.38
C LEU A 221 0.16 -0.29 5.37
N VAL A 222 -0.99 -0.87 5.67
CA VAL A 222 -2.14 -0.89 4.76
C VAL A 222 -3.31 -0.14 5.39
N PRO A 223 -3.86 0.89 4.74
CA PRO A 223 -5.04 1.57 5.23
C PRO A 223 -6.27 0.66 5.04
N LEU A 224 -6.98 0.35 6.12
CA LEU A 224 -8.32 -0.23 6.04
C LEU A 224 -9.35 0.88 6.29
N TYR A 225 -10.63 0.59 6.00
CA TYR A 225 -11.69 1.59 6.05
C TYR A 225 -11.75 2.40 7.36
N ASP A 226 -11.60 1.73 8.52
CA ASP A 226 -11.55 2.36 9.85
C ASP A 226 -10.36 1.85 10.69
N ASP A 227 -9.33 1.30 10.04
CA ASP A 227 -8.21 0.67 10.74
C ASP A 227 -6.89 0.77 9.96
N TRP A 228 -5.79 0.42 10.60
CA TRP A 228 -4.50 0.23 9.99
C TRP A 228 -4.10 -1.24 10.14
N LEU A 229 -3.81 -1.88 9.02
CA LEU A 229 -3.28 -3.24 9.03
C LEU A 229 -1.78 -3.20 8.80
N ILE A 230 -1.04 -3.77 9.74
CA ILE A 230 0.41 -3.88 9.66
C ILE A 230 0.75 -5.33 9.35
N ILE A 231 1.67 -5.53 8.41
CA ILE A 231 2.04 -6.86 7.91
C ILE A 231 3.58 -6.97 7.87
N ASN A 232 4.12 -8.12 8.26
CA ASN A 232 5.53 -8.44 8.05
C ASN A 232 5.75 -9.30 6.78
N SER A 233 7.00 -9.53 6.37
CA SER A 233 7.30 -10.32 5.16
C SER A 233 6.87 -11.79 5.21
N LYS A 234 6.53 -12.31 6.40
CA LYS A 234 6.07 -13.69 6.60
C LYS A 234 4.55 -13.82 6.61
N GLY A 235 3.83 -12.70 6.58
CA GLY A 235 2.38 -12.67 6.62
C GLY A 235 1.77 -12.67 8.02
N ASP A 236 2.56 -12.41 9.07
CA ASP A 236 1.99 -12.06 10.37
C ASP A 236 1.40 -10.65 10.29
N CYS A 237 0.21 -10.45 10.84
CA CYS A 237 -0.45 -9.17 10.77
C CYS A 237 -1.11 -8.73 12.07
N GLN A 238 -1.27 -7.42 12.21
CA GLN A 238 -1.89 -6.77 13.35
C GLN A 238 -2.77 -5.62 12.86
N ALA A 239 -4.04 -5.69 13.23
CA ALA A 239 -4.97 -4.55 13.22
C ALA A 239 -4.70 -3.66 14.44
N ILE A 240 -4.81 -2.34 14.29
CA ILE A 240 -4.54 -1.40 15.38
C ILE A 240 -5.75 -1.17 16.27
N TYR A 241 -6.92 -1.04 15.65
CA TYR A 241 -8.18 -0.78 16.36
C TYR A 241 -9.08 -2.02 16.42
N GLY A 242 -8.97 -2.92 15.44
CA GLY A 242 -9.70 -4.18 15.41
C GLY A 242 -9.27 -5.13 16.52
N SER A 243 -10.24 -5.63 17.29
CA SER A 243 -10.01 -6.63 18.34
C SER A 243 -9.79 -8.05 17.80
N ASN A 244 -10.07 -8.28 16.51
CA ASN A 244 -10.03 -9.60 15.92
C ASN A 244 -8.64 -9.85 15.34
N LYS A 245 -8.08 -11.02 15.65
CA LYS A 245 -6.87 -11.49 14.98
C LYS A 245 -7.20 -11.65 13.51
N ILE A 246 -6.63 -10.78 12.70
CA ILE A 246 -6.61 -10.96 11.25
C ILE A 246 -5.55 -12.02 10.98
N SER A 247 -5.85 -12.98 10.11
CA SER A 247 -4.89 -13.96 9.64
C SER A 247 -4.84 -13.92 8.12
N LEU A 248 -3.62 -13.97 7.58
CA LEU A 248 -3.41 -14.14 6.15
C LEU A 248 -3.44 -15.62 5.79
N PRO A 249 -3.92 -15.99 4.59
CA PRO A 249 -3.74 -17.34 4.08
C PRO A 249 -2.27 -17.71 4.10
N LYS A 250 -1.96 -18.97 4.41
CA LYS A 250 -0.57 -19.43 4.48
C LYS A 250 0.10 -19.23 3.11
N MET A 251 1.15 -18.43 3.08
CA MET A 251 1.94 -18.17 1.88
C MET A 251 3.23 -19.01 1.89
N HIS A 252 3.67 -19.42 0.70
CA HIS A 252 4.89 -20.21 0.53
C HIS A 252 6.13 -19.36 0.28
N SER A 253 5.94 -18.09 -0.10
CA SER A 253 6.99 -17.13 -0.40
C SER A 253 6.78 -15.84 0.40
N GLU A 254 7.85 -15.04 0.50
CA GLU A 254 7.81 -13.76 1.20
C GLU A 254 6.95 -12.75 0.45
N ILE A 255 6.27 -11.90 1.22
CA ILE A 255 5.55 -10.76 0.70
C ILE A 255 6.56 -9.72 0.20
N LEU A 256 6.40 -9.30 -1.04
CA LEU A 256 7.23 -8.27 -1.68
C LEU A 256 6.61 -6.88 -1.52
N ASP A 257 5.29 -6.79 -1.71
CA ASP A 257 4.56 -5.54 -1.61
C ASP A 257 3.06 -5.80 -1.41
N VAL A 258 2.34 -4.77 -0.95
CA VAL A 258 0.91 -4.85 -0.62
C VAL A 258 0.19 -3.60 -1.12
N ALA A 259 -0.88 -3.78 -1.88
CA ALA A 259 -1.71 -2.69 -2.36
C ALA A 259 -3.16 -2.82 -1.89
N GLU A 260 -3.76 -1.72 -1.49
CA GLU A 260 -5.17 -1.66 -1.07
C GLU A 260 -6.04 -0.96 -2.11
N LEU A 261 -7.29 -1.43 -2.20
CA LEU A 261 -8.37 -0.76 -2.91
C LEU A 261 -9.70 -1.02 -2.20
N ASP A 262 -10.22 0.02 -1.56
CA ASP A 262 -11.46 0.07 -0.77
C ASP A 262 -11.56 -0.93 0.40
N ARG A 263 -11.82 -2.19 0.09
CA ARG A 263 -11.97 -3.29 1.07
C ARG A 263 -11.23 -4.53 0.61
N SER A 264 -10.32 -4.37 -0.35
CA SER A 264 -9.55 -5.45 -0.93
C SER A 264 -8.08 -5.16 -0.81
N ILE A 265 -7.31 -6.20 -0.50
CA ILE A 265 -5.86 -6.14 -0.39
C ILE A 265 -5.29 -7.09 -1.44
N ALA A 266 -4.39 -6.59 -2.28
CA ALA A 266 -3.57 -7.39 -3.17
C ALA A 266 -2.18 -7.55 -2.57
N ILE A 267 -1.74 -8.79 -2.43
CA ILE A 267 -0.44 -9.13 -1.88
C ILE A 267 0.41 -9.71 -3.00
N LEU A 268 1.52 -9.03 -3.31
CA LEU A 268 2.50 -9.49 -4.27
C LEU A 268 3.52 -10.39 -3.59
N THR A 269 3.76 -11.55 -4.19
CA THR A 269 4.88 -12.43 -3.87
C THR A 269 5.68 -12.71 -5.14
N ARG A 270 6.77 -13.46 -5.05
CA ARG A 270 7.56 -13.86 -6.23
C ARG A 270 6.80 -14.72 -7.23
N GLU A 271 5.80 -15.46 -6.76
CA GLU A 271 5.14 -16.52 -7.54
C GLU A 271 3.73 -16.09 -7.98
N GLN A 272 3.09 -15.23 -7.21
CA GLN A 272 1.66 -14.97 -7.33
C GLN A 272 1.25 -13.62 -6.73
N ILE A 273 0.07 -13.16 -7.16
CA ILE A 273 -0.71 -12.11 -6.52
C ILE A 273 -1.90 -12.75 -5.82
N LEU A 274 -2.09 -12.44 -4.55
CA LEU A 274 -3.23 -12.89 -3.75
C LEU A 274 -4.16 -11.72 -3.47
N VAL A 275 -5.43 -11.83 -3.85
CA VAL A 275 -6.45 -10.82 -3.55
C VAL A 275 -7.32 -11.29 -2.41
N LEU A 276 -7.34 -10.52 -1.34
CA LEU A 276 -8.09 -10.77 -0.12
C LEU A 276 -9.15 -9.70 0.07
N ASN A 277 -10.32 -10.07 0.60
CA ASN A 277 -11.36 -9.12 0.98
C ASN A 277 -11.41 -8.97 2.50
N VAL A 278 -11.47 -7.71 2.93
CA VAL A 278 -11.59 -7.26 4.31
C VAL A 278 -13.08 -7.06 4.57
N ARG A 279 -13.72 -8.03 5.24
CA ARG A 279 -15.14 -7.95 5.60
C ARG A 279 -15.36 -7.30 6.97
#